data_AF-A0A1H5TZJ5-F1
#
_entry.id   AF-A0A1H5TZJ5-F1
#
_cell.length_a   1.000
_cell.length_b   1.000
_cell.length_c   1.000
_cell.angle_alpha   90.00
_cell.angle_beta   90.00
_cell.angle_gamma   90.00
#
_symmetry.space_group_name_H-M   'P 1'
#
loop_
_entity.id
_entity.type
_entity.pdbx_description
1 polymer ?
#
loop_
_entity_poly.entity_id
_entity_poly.type
_entity_poly.pdbx_seq_one_letter_code
_entity_poly.pdbx_strand_id
1 'polypeptide(L)'
;MNILLYDFLNSYIQYDLVYFLQKAGHKCNSIPYAQEVDKYNDDVFMSRMEKDLSESNYDLVFTTNFWPVVSKVCKKHDIRYISWFFDSPPNLPTAECMDYECNKIFFFARADYERYKKLGLDNIYYLPLAVNIKRLDAIETDYGRYGCDVSFVGRLYESMLPQLMAHMDEYQKGYIDGAIKAQLQLYGAYIIDDVISEEFTEKVRQRYRSLSENAIQVNQKELCWAVAAYLTHLERMTLLSFLSKDHQLKLYTHELSDNERELLANVEFEGPVDYLKEMPQVFKASKVNLCPVLKANRSGIPLRALDIMGCGGFLLSSFQPEIYEYFSDGEECILYESLEDAVAKTEFYLRNDDLRRKIAAAGQEKIEKNFRYEDRIAELLS
;
A
#
# COMPACT_ATOMS: atom_id res chain seq x y z
N MET A 1 -19.73 -18.77 12.89
CA MET A 1 -18.79 -18.15 13.85
C MET A 1 -19.29 -16.76 14.20
N ASN A 2 -19.10 -16.36 15.45
CA ASN A 2 -19.19 -14.98 15.93
C ASN A 2 -17.78 -14.38 15.88
N ILE A 3 -17.60 -13.35 15.07
CA ILE A 3 -16.30 -12.73 14.79
C ILE A 3 -16.31 -11.31 15.35
N LEU A 4 -15.35 -11.01 16.22
CA LEU A 4 -15.07 -9.66 16.69
C LEU A 4 -14.01 -9.03 15.78
N LEU A 5 -14.32 -7.87 15.19
CA LEU A 5 -13.36 -7.13 14.37
C LEU A 5 -13.09 -5.76 14.96
N TYR A 6 -11.82 -5.37 15.00
CA TYR A 6 -11.43 -3.99 15.31
C TYR A 6 -10.86 -3.33 14.06
N ASP A 7 -11.37 -2.15 13.74
CA ASP A 7 -10.84 -1.29 12.69
C ASP A 7 -10.13 -0.08 13.31
N PHE A 8 -8.81 -0.19 13.44
CA PHE A 8 -7.95 0.85 13.99
C PHE A 8 -7.48 1.87 12.95
N LEU A 9 -7.59 1.55 11.67
CA LEU A 9 -6.94 2.30 10.59
C LEU A 9 -7.94 2.94 9.63
N ASN A 10 -9.24 2.71 9.84
CA ASN A 10 -10.27 2.99 8.85
C ASN A 10 -9.87 2.33 7.51
N SER A 11 -9.55 1.03 7.56
CA SER A 11 -8.91 0.32 6.45
C SER A 11 -9.81 0.25 5.22
N TYR A 12 -9.22 0.50 4.05
CA TYR A 12 -9.92 0.42 2.76
C TYR A 12 -10.55 -0.95 2.49
N ILE A 13 -9.99 -2.03 3.05
CA ILE A 13 -10.51 -3.38 2.84
C ILE A 13 -11.55 -3.80 3.89
N GLN A 14 -11.72 -3.05 4.98
CA GLN A 14 -12.57 -3.45 6.12
C GLN A 14 -14.03 -3.64 5.70
N TYR A 15 -14.57 -2.71 4.91
CA TYR A 15 -15.98 -2.75 4.48
C TYR A 15 -16.30 -4.03 3.69
N ASP A 16 -15.53 -4.31 2.65
CA ASP A 16 -15.73 -5.49 1.81
C ASP A 16 -15.42 -6.78 2.59
N LEU A 17 -14.36 -6.79 3.43
CA LEU A 17 -14.06 -7.90 4.31
C LEU A 17 -15.26 -8.30 5.19
N VAL A 18 -15.85 -7.33 5.90
CA VAL A 18 -17.02 -7.57 6.75
C VAL A 18 -18.22 -8.05 5.92
N TYR A 19 -18.46 -7.42 4.76
CA TYR A 19 -19.54 -7.84 3.86
C TYR A 19 -19.40 -9.31 3.44
N PHE A 20 -18.20 -9.76 3.04
CA PHE A 20 -18.00 -11.14 2.59
C PHE A 20 -17.97 -12.15 3.73
N LEU A 21 -17.50 -11.79 4.93
CA LEU A 21 -17.66 -12.62 6.12
C LEU A 21 -19.14 -12.84 6.47
N GLN A 22 -19.95 -11.78 6.44
CA GLN A 22 -21.39 -11.88 6.67
C GLN A 22 -22.09 -12.70 5.58
N LYS A 23 -21.71 -12.50 4.31
CA LYS A 23 -22.20 -13.28 3.18
C LYS A 23 -21.88 -14.77 3.29
N ALA A 24 -20.73 -15.12 3.89
CA ALA A 24 -20.35 -16.50 4.20
C ALA A 24 -21.10 -17.09 5.42
N GLY A 25 -22.02 -16.33 6.04
CA GLY A 25 -22.86 -16.80 7.14
C GLY A 25 -22.28 -16.54 8.54
N HIS A 26 -21.23 -15.72 8.67
CA HIS A 26 -20.64 -15.36 9.95
C HIS A 26 -21.33 -14.14 10.56
N LYS A 27 -21.47 -14.12 11.89
CA LYS A 27 -21.94 -12.93 12.62
C LYS A 27 -20.73 -12.07 12.93
N CYS A 28 -20.69 -10.87 12.37
CA CYS A 28 -19.56 -9.95 12.52
C CYS A 28 -19.96 -8.77 13.42
N ASN A 29 -19.22 -8.58 14.52
CA ASN A 29 -19.25 -7.35 15.29
C ASN A 29 -18.01 -6.54 14.94
N SER A 30 -18.14 -5.55 14.05
CA SER A 30 -17.04 -4.69 13.62
C SER A 30 -17.08 -3.37 14.38
N ILE A 31 -16.05 -3.13 15.17
CA ILE A 31 -15.92 -1.95 16.04
C ILE A 31 -14.89 -0.99 15.42
N PRO A 32 -15.30 0.18 14.93
CA PRO A 32 -14.35 1.23 14.58
C PRO A 32 -13.70 1.78 15.85
N TYR A 33 -12.38 1.83 15.87
CA TYR A 33 -11.60 2.31 17.02
C TYR A 33 -10.72 3.48 16.59
N ALA A 34 -11.26 4.69 16.71
CA ALA A 34 -10.62 5.92 16.24
C ALA A 34 -9.57 6.52 17.21
N GLN A 35 -9.42 5.95 18.40
CA GLN A 35 -8.40 6.41 19.35
C GLN A 35 -7.03 5.86 18.93
N GLU A 36 -5.98 6.64 19.14
CA GLU A 36 -4.62 6.18 18.94
C GLU A 36 -4.32 5.02 19.89
N VAL A 37 -3.73 3.95 19.36
CA VAL A 37 -3.40 2.73 20.10
C VAL A 37 -1.91 2.46 19.98
N ASP A 38 -1.23 2.36 21.11
CA ASP A 38 0.11 1.79 21.12
C ASP A 38 0.01 0.30 20.78
N LYS A 39 0.64 -0.09 19.68
CA LYS A 39 0.56 -1.46 19.15
C LYS A 39 1.01 -2.53 20.13
N TYR A 40 1.90 -2.20 21.07
CA TYR A 40 2.53 -3.15 21.98
C TYR A 40 2.02 -3.02 23.41
N ASN A 41 1.74 -1.81 23.89
CA ASN A 41 1.37 -1.57 25.29
C ASN A 41 0.26 -0.52 25.43
N ASP A 42 -0.99 -0.98 25.44
CA ASP A 42 -2.17 -0.13 25.63
C ASP A 42 -3.18 -0.79 26.59
N ASP A 43 -3.03 -0.51 27.89
CA ASP A 43 -3.90 -1.08 28.94
C ASP A 43 -5.37 -0.66 28.78
N VAL A 44 -5.63 0.52 28.21
CA VAL A 44 -6.99 1.04 27.99
C VAL A 44 -7.68 0.21 26.93
N PHE A 45 -7.04 0.01 25.78
CA PHE A 45 -7.55 -0.84 24.71
C PHE A 45 -7.67 -2.29 25.18
N MET A 46 -6.65 -2.86 25.83
CA MET A 46 -6.70 -4.24 26.30
C MET A 46 -7.86 -4.46 27.27
N SER A 47 -8.06 -3.56 28.25
CA SER A 47 -9.18 -3.65 29.20
C SER A 47 -10.54 -3.54 28.49
N ARG A 48 -10.63 -2.69 27.46
CA ARG A 48 -11.84 -2.58 26.62
C ARG A 48 -12.12 -3.90 25.87
N MET A 49 -11.10 -4.48 25.26
CA MET A 49 -11.24 -5.74 24.54
C MET A 49 -11.62 -6.89 25.47
N GLU A 50 -11.03 -6.96 26.67
CA GLU A 50 -11.41 -7.95 27.70
C GLU A 50 -12.89 -7.82 28.09
N LYS A 51 -13.38 -6.58 28.21
CA LYS A 51 -14.80 -6.32 28.44
C LYS A 51 -15.66 -6.80 27.28
N ASP A 52 -15.31 -6.44 26.03
CA ASP A 52 -16.05 -6.85 24.84
C ASP A 52 -16.14 -8.39 24.74
N LEU A 53 -15.04 -9.11 25.05
CA LEU A 53 -15.00 -10.59 25.11
C LEU A 53 -15.82 -11.18 26.27
N SER A 54 -16.01 -10.45 27.38
CA SER A 54 -16.82 -10.92 28.51
C SER A 54 -18.32 -10.76 28.29
N GLU A 55 -18.73 -9.79 27.46
CA GLU A 55 -20.13 -9.47 27.19
C GLU A 55 -20.77 -10.35 26.11
N SER A 56 -19.96 -11.07 25.33
CA SER A 56 -20.43 -11.93 24.24
C SER A 56 -19.45 -13.04 23.92
N ASN A 57 -19.96 -14.18 23.45
CA ASN A 57 -19.11 -15.30 23.05
C ASN A 57 -18.63 -15.13 21.60
N TYR A 58 -17.31 -15.03 21.40
CA TYR A 58 -16.66 -14.93 20.10
C TYR A 58 -15.79 -16.16 19.83
N ASP A 59 -15.82 -16.63 18.58
CA ASP A 59 -15.00 -17.76 18.13
C ASP A 59 -13.65 -17.27 17.54
N LEU A 60 -13.60 -16.00 17.14
CA LEU A 60 -12.49 -15.41 16.39
C LEU A 60 -12.42 -13.90 16.62
N VAL A 61 -11.20 -13.39 16.79
CA VAL A 61 -10.88 -11.97 16.63
C VAL A 61 -10.19 -11.75 15.29
N PHE A 62 -10.56 -10.68 14.58
CA PHE A 62 -9.96 -10.32 13.28
C PHE A 62 -9.54 -8.85 13.26
N THR A 63 -8.37 -8.54 12.70
CA THR A 63 -7.98 -7.16 12.39
C THR A 63 -7.35 -7.05 11.01
N THR A 64 -7.51 -5.89 10.36
CA THR A 64 -6.58 -5.50 9.30
C THR A 64 -5.25 -5.09 9.94
N ASN A 65 -4.15 -5.63 9.41
CA ASN A 65 -2.81 -5.62 9.98
C ASN A 65 -2.73 -6.33 11.34
N PHE A 66 -1.52 -6.70 11.74
CA PHE A 66 -1.27 -7.33 13.04
C PHE A 66 -1.13 -6.29 14.17
N TRP A 67 -1.79 -6.55 15.29
CA TRP A 67 -1.79 -5.73 16.49
C TRP A 67 -1.35 -6.57 17.70
N PRO A 68 -0.11 -6.40 18.20
CA PRO A 68 0.39 -7.16 19.35
C PRO A 68 -0.50 -7.06 20.60
N VAL A 69 -1.09 -5.90 20.90
CA VAL A 69 -2.07 -5.75 21.99
C VAL A 69 -3.31 -6.65 21.83
N VAL A 70 -3.80 -6.83 20.59
CA VAL A 70 -4.91 -7.77 20.30
C VAL A 70 -4.43 -9.20 20.50
N SER A 71 -3.24 -9.55 20.01
CA SER A 71 -2.62 -10.87 20.20
C SER A 71 -2.43 -11.22 21.68
N LYS A 72 -1.99 -10.28 22.53
CA LYS A 72 -1.84 -10.46 23.98
C LYS A 72 -3.16 -10.83 24.65
N VAL A 73 -4.23 -10.10 24.35
CA VAL A 73 -5.57 -10.42 24.90
C VAL A 73 -6.07 -11.76 24.34
N CYS A 74 -5.86 -12.03 23.05
CA CYS A 74 -6.28 -13.29 22.44
C CYS A 74 -5.60 -14.51 23.09
N LYS A 75 -4.28 -14.42 23.33
CA LYS A 75 -3.49 -15.44 24.05
C LYS A 75 -4.00 -15.65 25.47
N LYS A 76 -4.34 -14.58 26.20
CA LYS A 76 -4.86 -14.65 27.57
C LYS A 76 -6.20 -15.39 27.66
N HIS A 77 -7.05 -15.22 26.66
CA HIS A 77 -8.41 -15.78 26.62
C HIS A 77 -8.55 -17.04 25.77
N ASP A 78 -7.45 -17.57 25.23
CA ASP A 78 -7.42 -18.75 24.35
C ASP A 78 -8.39 -18.62 23.15
N ILE A 79 -8.44 -17.43 22.55
CA ILE A 79 -9.27 -17.13 21.37
C ILE A 79 -8.40 -17.01 20.13
N ARG A 80 -8.87 -17.57 19.01
CA ARG A 80 -8.18 -17.48 17.71
C ARG A 80 -8.11 -16.01 17.27
N TYR A 81 -6.96 -15.61 16.73
CA TYR A 81 -6.72 -14.28 16.17
C TYR A 81 -6.27 -14.40 14.71
N ILE A 82 -6.96 -13.73 13.79
CA ILE A 82 -6.52 -13.58 12.40
C ILE A 82 -6.16 -12.12 12.13
N SER A 83 -5.01 -11.89 11.51
CA SER A 83 -4.65 -10.58 10.98
C SER A 83 -4.32 -10.65 9.50
N TRP A 84 -4.81 -9.70 8.69
CA TRP A 84 -4.48 -9.61 7.27
C TRP A 84 -3.91 -8.25 6.93
N PHE A 85 -2.65 -8.21 6.50
CA PHE A 85 -1.96 -6.99 6.13
C PHE A 85 -2.45 -6.44 4.78
N PHE A 86 -2.56 -5.12 4.71
CA PHE A 86 -2.81 -4.39 3.46
C PHE A 86 -1.80 -3.24 3.22
N ASP A 87 -0.86 -3.04 4.14
CA ASP A 87 0.27 -2.10 4.04
C ASP A 87 1.62 -2.83 4.05
N SER A 88 2.55 -2.34 3.23
CA SER A 88 3.92 -2.85 3.12
C SER A 88 4.88 -1.66 3.09
N PRO A 89 6.03 -1.73 3.79
CA PRO A 89 6.39 -2.75 4.76
C PRO A 89 5.49 -2.64 6.02
N PRO A 90 5.28 -3.73 6.78
CA PRO A 90 4.54 -3.70 8.03
C PRO A 90 5.12 -2.67 9.00
N ASN A 91 4.28 -1.78 9.53
CA ASN A 91 4.67 -0.86 10.60
C ASN A 91 4.74 -1.61 11.95
N LEU A 92 5.77 -2.45 12.07
CA LEU A 92 6.09 -3.25 13.25
C LEU A 92 7.61 -3.22 13.51
N PRO A 93 8.04 -2.56 14.61
CA PRO A 93 9.44 -2.54 14.98
C PRO A 93 10.04 -3.93 15.28
N THR A 94 9.27 -4.81 15.92
CA THR A 94 9.67 -6.16 16.34
C THR A 94 8.62 -7.20 15.91
N ALA A 95 8.94 -8.49 16.08
CA ALA A 95 8.00 -9.60 15.87
C ALA A 95 7.37 -10.09 17.20
N GLU A 96 7.34 -9.24 18.23
CA GLU A 96 6.78 -9.60 19.54
C GLU A 96 5.33 -10.10 19.39
N CYS A 97 5.00 -11.17 20.13
CA CYS A 97 3.69 -11.82 20.15
C CYS A 97 3.25 -12.49 18.85
N MET A 98 4.04 -12.46 17.77
CA MET A 98 3.66 -13.12 16.51
C MET A 98 3.69 -14.64 16.60
N ASP A 99 4.57 -15.19 17.43
CA ASP A 99 4.79 -16.63 17.65
C ASP A 99 3.68 -17.32 18.46
N TYR A 100 2.72 -16.55 18.99
CA TYR A 100 1.60 -17.11 19.74
C TYR A 100 0.73 -18.02 18.86
N GLU A 101 0.49 -19.25 19.34
CA GLU A 101 -0.30 -20.29 18.65
C GLU A 101 -1.73 -19.86 18.29
N CYS A 102 -2.32 -18.91 19.01
CA CYS A 102 -3.64 -18.38 18.71
C CYS A 102 -3.70 -17.59 17.40
N ASN A 103 -2.56 -17.13 16.88
CA ASN A 103 -2.50 -16.25 15.72
C ASN A 103 -2.47 -17.02 14.40
N LYS A 104 -3.11 -16.46 13.38
CA LYS A 104 -2.79 -16.68 11.96
C LYS A 104 -2.60 -15.33 11.26
N ILE A 105 -1.42 -15.13 10.70
CA ILE A 105 -0.99 -13.82 10.21
C ILE A 105 -0.77 -13.89 8.70
N PHE A 106 -1.48 -13.06 7.93
CA PHE A 106 -1.46 -13.08 6.48
C PHE A 106 -0.82 -11.81 5.94
N PHE A 107 0.24 -11.96 5.14
CA PHE A 107 0.90 -10.86 4.42
C PHE A 107 0.49 -10.86 2.95
N PHE A 108 0.09 -9.70 2.42
CA PHE A 108 -0.23 -9.58 0.99
C PHE A 108 0.99 -9.43 0.09
N ALA A 109 2.12 -8.98 0.65
CA ALA A 109 3.40 -8.81 -0.04
C ALA A 109 4.31 -10.00 0.26
N ARG A 110 4.87 -10.63 -0.77
CA ARG A 110 5.68 -11.86 -0.61
C ARG A 110 6.99 -11.59 0.11
N ALA A 111 7.66 -10.47 -0.16
CA ALA A 111 8.90 -10.10 0.51
C ALA A 111 8.72 -9.94 2.03
N ASP A 112 7.56 -9.43 2.46
CA ASP A 112 7.26 -9.34 3.89
C ASP A 112 7.01 -10.73 4.48
N TYR A 113 6.19 -11.57 3.83
CA TYR A 113 6.01 -12.97 4.24
C TYR A 113 7.35 -13.70 4.38
N GLU A 114 8.22 -13.66 3.38
CA GLU A 114 9.51 -14.35 3.39
C GLU A 114 10.45 -13.82 4.47
N ARG A 115 10.44 -12.50 4.71
CA ARG A 115 11.22 -11.88 5.78
C ARG A 115 10.80 -12.41 7.15
N TYR A 116 9.50 -12.46 7.42
CA TYR A 116 9.00 -12.99 8.70
C TYR A 116 9.14 -14.51 8.77
N LYS A 117 9.07 -15.25 7.65
CA LYS A 117 9.28 -16.70 7.63
C LYS A 117 10.71 -17.08 8.02
N LYS A 118 11.70 -16.27 7.62
CA LYS A 118 13.10 -16.43 8.03
C LYS A 118 13.32 -16.28 9.54
N LEU A 119 12.37 -15.71 10.29
CA LEU A 119 12.41 -15.66 11.76
C LEU A 119 11.93 -16.97 12.43
N GLY A 120 11.49 -17.96 11.66
CA GLY A 120 11.02 -19.25 12.18
C GLY A 120 9.54 -19.26 12.59
N LEU A 121 8.75 -18.29 12.13
CA LEU A 121 7.31 -18.26 12.39
C LEU A 121 6.57 -19.27 11.50
N ASP A 122 5.76 -20.14 12.09
CA ASP A 122 5.02 -21.19 11.38
C ASP A 122 3.53 -20.88 11.18
N ASN A 123 3.04 -19.84 11.84
CA ASN A 123 1.66 -19.38 11.81
C ASN A 123 1.45 -18.15 10.91
N ILE A 124 2.36 -17.93 9.96
CA ILE A 124 2.30 -16.85 8.98
C ILE A 124 2.06 -17.41 7.57
N TYR A 125 1.39 -16.62 6.73
CA TYR A 125 0.96 -17.03 5.40
C TYR A 125 1.06 -15.86 4.41
N TYR A 126 1.27 -16.19 3.14
CA TYR A 126 1.16 -15.23 2.05
C TYR A 126 -0.25 -15.29 1.45
N LEU A 127 -0.91 -14.15 1.30
CA LEU A 127 -2.26 -14.06 0.74
C LEU A 127 -2.50 -12.69 0.07
N PRO A 128 -2.53 -12.60 -1.27
CA PRO A 128 -2.83 -11.36 -1.99
C PRO A 128 -4.21 -10.81 -1.62
N LEU A 129 -4.35 -9.48 -1.73
CA LEU A 129 -5.63 -8.79 -1.51
C LEU A 129 -6.72 -9.24 -2.49
N ALA A 130 -7.96 -8.82 -2.21
CA ALA A 130 -9.12 -9.09 -3.06
C ALA A 130 -9.91 -7.81 -3.33
N VAL A 131 -10.78 -7.88 -4.34
CA VAL A 131 -11.63 -6.77 -4.76
C VAL A 131 -13.08 -7.23 -4.89
N ASN A 132 -14.01 -6.36 -4.48
CA ASN A 132 -15.44 -6.59 -4.62
C ASN A 132 -15.95 -6.09 -5.98
N ILE A 133 -15.77 -6.88 -7.03
CA ILE A 133 -16.19 -6.48 -8.39
C ILE A 133 -17.68 -6.17 -8.46
N LYS A 134 -18.54 -6.92 -7.76
CA LYS A 134 -19.99 -6.64 -7.76
C LYS A 134 -20.31 -5.23 -7.25
N ARG A 135 -19.59 -4.78 -6.21
CA ARG A 135 -19.72 -3.40 -5.72
C ARG A 135 -19.20 -2.41 -6.76
N LEU A 136 -18.03 -2.66 -7.33
CA LEU A 136 -17.44 -1.78 -8.32
C LEU A 136 -18.31 -1.64 -9.58
N ASP A 137 -18.85 -2.73 -10.11
CA ASP A 137 -19.72 -2.75 -11.28
C ASP A 137 -21.02 -1.99 -11.04
N ALA A 138 -21.58 -2.07 -9.83
CA ALA A 138 -22.81 -1.37 -9.47
C ALA A 138 -22.67 0.16 -9.35
N ILE A 139 -21.44 0.69 -9.38
CA ILE A 139 -21.19 2.14 -9.32
C ILE A 139 -21.47 2.78 -10.68
N GLU A 140 -22.52 3.61 -10.73
CA GLU A 140 -22.78 4.54 -11.82
C GLU A 140 -21.69 5.61 -11.86
N THR A 141 -21.15 5.88 -13.04
CA THR A 141 -20.00 6.77 -13.23
C THR A 141 -20.42 8.09 -13.87
N ASP A 142 -20.12 9.19 -13.21
CA ASP A 142 -20.20 10.53 -13.81
C ASP A 142 -18.97 10.78 -14.70
N TYR A 143 -19.09 10.38 -15.97
CA TYR A 143 -18.03 10.59 -16.97
C TYR A 143 -17.76 12.07 -17.27
N GLY A 144 -18.70 12.98 -16.96
CA GLY A 144 -18.49 14.42 -17.13
C GLY A 144 -17.58 14.99 -16.05
N ARG A 145 -17.76 14.58 -14.80
CA ARG A 145 -16.90 14.99 -13.67
C ARG A 145 -15.53 14.32 -13.70
N TYR A 146 -15.49 13.00 -13.87
CA TYR A 146 -14.28 12.21 -13.67
C TYR A 146 -13.50 11.87 -14.94
N GLY A 147 -14.05 12.13 -16.13
CA GLY A 147 -13.37 11.87 -17.40
C GLY A 147 -12.06 12.66 -17.52
N CYS A 148 -11.01 11.97 -17.98
CA CYS A 148 -9.70 12.55 -18.35
C CYS A 148 -8.88 11.56 -19.19
N ASP A 149 -7.77 12.04 -19.78
CA ASP A 149 -6.83 11.18 -20.48
C ASP A 149 -6.02 10.33 -19.48
N VAL A 150 -5.45 10.97 -18.47
CA VAL A 150 -4.60 10.31 -17.47
C VAL A 150 -5.05 10.68 -16.08
N SER A 151 -5.15 9.70 -15.18
CA SER A 151 -5.38 9.97 -13.75
C SER A 151 -4.34 9.33 -12.86
N PHE A 152 -4.12 9.98 -11.71
CA PHE A 152 -3.43 9.37 -10.58
C PHE A 152 -4.20 9.63 -9.29
N VAL A 153 -4.56 8.56 -8.58
CA VAL A 153 -5.20 8.63 -7.25
C VAL A 153 -4.22 8.16 -6.18
N GLY A 154 -3.64 9.07 -5.42
CA GLY A 154 -2.68 8.72 -4.39
C GLY A 154 -1.84 9.88 -3.88
N ARG A 155 -1.15 9.65 -2.76
CA ARG A 155 -0.23 10.62 -2.15
C ARG A 155 1.00 10.85 -3.03
N LEU A 156 1.75 11.92 -2.81
CA LEU A 156 3.05 12.12 -3.46
C LEU A 156 4.24 11.68 -2.61
N TYR A 157 4.03 11.33 -1.33
CA TYR A 157 5.06 10.88 -0.38
C TYR A 157 6.21 11.87 -0.20
N GLU A 158 5.91 13.10 0.22
CA GLU A 158 6.95 14.04 0.67
C GLU A 158 7.90 13.37 1.67
N SER A 159 9.19 13.68 1.56
CA SER A 159 10.25 13.03 2.32
C SER A 159 11.02 14.02 3.17
N MET A 160 11.37 13.59 4.37
CA MET A 160 12.29 14.29 5.28
C MET A 160 13.76 14.14 4.87
N LEU A 161 14.06 13.39 3.81
CA LEU A 161 15.43 13.13 3.38
C LEU A 161 16.23 14.41 3.13
N PRO A 162 15.72 15.45 2.42
CA PRO A 162 16.49 16.68 2.22
C PRO A 162 16.90 17.35 3.54
N GLN A 163 16.03 17.34 4.54
CA GLN A 163 16.29 17.89 5.88
C GLN A 163 17.32 17.05 6.64
N LEU A 164 17.27 15.73 6.52
CA LEU A 164 18.29 14.84 7.08
C LEU A 164 19.65 15.11 6.41
N MET A 165 19.70 15.10 5.08
CA MET A 165 20.93 15.32 4.30
C MET A 165 21.57 16.69 4.54
N ALA A 166 20.80 17.72 4.93
CA ALA A 166 21.34 19.04 5.24
C ALA A 166 22.42 19.04 6.34
N HIS A 167 22.37 18.06 7.25
CA HIS A 167 23.32 17.92 8.36
C HIS A 167 24.40 16.86 8.12
N MET A 168 24.30 16.11 7.02
CA MET A 168 25.29 15.11 6.61
C MET A 168 26.58 15.77 6.08
N ASP A 169 27.69 15.04 6.15
CA ASP A 169 28.91 15.43 5.44
C ASP A 169 28.84 15.08 3.93
N GLU A 170 29.83 15.55 3.16
CA GLU A 170 29.84 15.37 1.70
C GLU A 170 29.92 13.91 1.27
N TYR A 171 30.61 13.05 2.04
CA TYR A 171 30.66 11.62 1.74
C TYR A 171 29.29 10.97 1.94
N GLN A 172 28.64 11.27 3.07
CA GLN A 172 27.31 10.76 3.40
C GLN A 172 26.26 11.19 2.38
N LYS A 173 26.27 12.46 1.95
CA LYS A 173 25.39 12.94 0.88
C LYS A 173 25.64 12.20 -0.43
N GLY A 174 26.90 12.11 -0.85
CA GLY A 174 27.28 11.41 -2.08
C GLY A 174 26.93 9.92 -2.06
N TYR A 175 27.01 9.28 -0.90
CA TYR A 175 26.60 7.89 -0.70
C TYR A 175 25.11 7.69 -0.92
N ILE A 176 24.28 8.52 -0.27
CA ILE A 176 22.81 8.48 -0.44
C ILE A 176 22.42 8.81 -1.89
N ASP A 177 23.03 9.83 -2.50
CA ASP A 177 22.80 10.19 -3.90
C ASP A 177 23.15 9.05 -4.86
N GLY A 178 24.25 8.33 -4.60
CA GLY A 178 24.64 7.15 -5.35
C GLY A 178 23.60 6.04 -5.25
N ALA A 179 23.12 5.76 -4.03
CA ALA A 179 22.08 4.76 -3.79
C ALA A 179 20.76 5.12 -4.49
N ILE A 180 20.34 6.40 -4.44
CA ILE A 180 19.16 6.91 -5.15
C ILE A 180 19.29 6.70 -6.65
N LYS A 181 20.41 7.14 -7.25
CA LYS A 181 20.64 7.01 -8.69
C LYS A 181 20.65 5.56 -9.14
N ALA A 182 21.26 4.68 -8.36
CA ALA A 182 21.26 3.24 -8.63
C ALA A 182 19.84 2.66 -8.57
N GLN A 183 19.08 2.97 -7.52
CA GLN A 183 17.72 2.46 -7.34
C GLN A 183 16.74 2.95 -8.42
N LEU A 184 16.90 4.16 -8.96
CA LEU A 184 16.08 4.67 -10.07
C LEU A 184 16.25 3.88 -11.38
N GLN A 185 17.36 3.17 -11.54
CA GLN A 185 17.61 2.31 -12.71
C GLN A 185 17.10 0.88 -12.50
N LEU A 186 16.56 0.57 -11.32
CA LEU A 186 16.18 -0.78 -10.92
C LEU A 186 14.67 -0.83 -10.64
N TYR A 187 13.94 -1.43 -11.57
CA TYR A 187 12.55 -1.81 -11.39
C TYR A 187 12.48 -3.31 -11.08
N GLY A 188 11.60 -3.71 -10.16
CA GLY A 188 11.51 -5.10 -9.71
C GLY A 188 12.56 -5.53 -8.68
N ALA A 189 13.49 -4.65 -8.30
CA ALA A 189 14.47 -4.89 -7.24
C ALA A 189 14.54 -3.69 -6.30
N TYR A 190 14.73 -3.95 -5.00
CA TYR A 190 14.87 -2.94 -3.97
C TYR A 190 16.18 -3.13 -3.21
N ILE A 191 17.12 -2.19 -3.35
CA ILE A 191 18.49 -2.29 -2.82
C ILE A 191 18.75 -1.40 -1.61
N ILE A 192 17.83 -0.48 -1.29
CA ILE A 192 18.10 0.58 -0.30
C ILE A 192 18.37 0.00 1.09
N ASP A 193 17.67 -1.07 1.50
CA ASP A 193 17.91 -1.71 2.80
C ASP A 193 19.27 -2.41 2.90
N ASP A 194 19.78 -2.92 1.77
CA ASP A 194 21.06 -3.61 1.72
C ASP A 194 22.23 -2.62 1.66
N VAL A 195 22.02 -1.48 0.99
CA VAL A 195 23.04 -0.44 0.81
C VAL A 195 23.12 0.45 2.05
N ILE A 196 22.00 0.94 2.59
CA ILE A 196 22.01 1.80 3.78
C ILE A 196 22.15 0.91 5.01
N SER A 197 23.39 0.56 5.35
CA SER A 197 23.69 -0.30 6.51
C SER A 197 23.56 0.43 7.85
N GLU A 198 23.45 -0.34 8.93
CA GLU A 198 23.53 0.18 10.30
C GLU A 198 24.89 0.84 10.58
N GLU A 199 25.98 0.35 9.98
CA GLU A 199 27.30 1.00 10.08
C GLU A 199 27.29 2.40 9.46
N PHE A 200 26.71 2.55 8.27
CA PHE A 200 26.57 3.86 7.63
C PHE A 200 25.68 4.79 8.47
N THR A 201 24.57 4.26 8.97
CA THR A 201 23.62 5.04 9.76
C THR A 201 24.22 5.50 11.09
N GLU A 202 25.05 4.68 11.75
CA GLU A 202 25.77 5.12 12.95
C GLU A 202 26.77 6.24 12.64
N LYS A 203 27.46 6.22 11.50
CA LYS A 203 28.32 7.34 11.07
C LYS A 203 27.51 8.63 10.87
N VAL A 204 26.30 8.54 10.31
CA VAL A 204 25.36 9.68 10.21
C VAL A 204 24.98 10.19 11.59
N ARG A 205 24.63 9.30 12.53
CA ARG A 205 24.29 9.69 13.91
C ARG A 205 25.47 10.33 14.65
N GLN A 206 26.68 9.80 14.49
CA GLN A 206 27.90 10.40 15.04
C GLN A 206 28.12 11.81 14.51
N ARG A 207 27.90 12.01 13.20
CA ARG A 207 27.95 13.35 12.60
C ARG A 207 26.94 14.28 13.25
N TYR A 208 25.69 13.85 13.42
CA TYR A 208 24.67 14.67 14.05
C TYR A 208 25.02 15.02 15.51
N ARG A 209 25.48 14.06 16.31
CA ARG A 209 25.95 14.29 17.69
C ARG A 209 27.13 15.28 17.75
N SER A 210 28.01 15.25 16.75
CA SER A 210 29.13 16.21 16.66
C SER A 210 28.69 17.66 16.40
N LEU A 211 27.48 17.86 15.86
CA LEU A 211 26.91 19.18 15.59
C LEU A 211 26.09 19.70 16.78
N SER A 212 25.39 18.82 17.51
CA SER A 212 24.61 19.17 18.70
C SER A 212 24.34 17.94 19.56
N GLU A 213 24.43 18.08 20.89
CA GLU A 213 24.07 17.02 21.85
C GLU A 213 22.59 16.65 21.79
N ASN A 214 21.73 17.59 21.37
CA ASN A 214 20.28 17.39 21.22
C ASN A 214 19.86 17.07 19.77
N ALA A 215 20.80 16.67 18.91
CA ALA A 215 20.49 16.37 17.52
C ALA A 215 19.61 15.11 17.41
N ILE A 216 18.64 15.16 16.48
CA ILE A 216 17.77 14.02 16.13
C ILE A 216 18.63 12.79 15.84
N GLN A 217 18.23 11.61 16.32
CA GLN A 217 18.95 10.36 16.12
C GLN A 217 18.13 9.43 15.22
N VAL A 218 18.35 9.55 13.90
CA VAL A 218 17.66 8.71 12.90
C VAL A 218 18.15 7.26 12.97
N ASN A 219 17.21 6.31 12.99
CA ASN A 219 17.53 4.88 12.89
C ASN A 219 17.61 4.42 11.42
N GLN A 220 18.17 3.23 11.18
CA GLN A 220 18.37 2.73 9.81
C GLN A 220 17.05 2.63 9.04
N LYS A 221 15.97 2.13 9.66
CA LYS A 221 14.66 1.98 9.01
C LYS A 221 14.07 3.34 8.63
N GLU A 222 14.19 4.35 9.51
CA GLU A 222 13.74 5.72 9.23
C GLU A 222 14.52 6.34 8.07
N LEU A 223 15.83 6.11 8.00
CA LEU A 223 16.65 6.61 6.90
C LEU A 223 16.32 5.91 5.57
N CYS A 224 16.18 4.58 5.56
CA CYS A 224 15.72 3.81 4.40
C CYS A 224 14.34 4.28 3.93
N TRP A 225 13.41 4.50 4.86
CA TRP A 225 12.06 5.02 4.56
C TRP A 225 12.13 6.41 3.93
N ALA A 226 12.94 7.32 4.49
CA ALA A 226 13.12 8.66 3.94
C ALA A 226 13.65 8.59 2.49
N VAL A 227 14.61 7.69 2.21
CA VAL A 227 15.11 7.47 0.84
C VAL A 227 14.03 6.89 -0.08
N ALA A 228 13.28 5.88 0.37
CA ALA A 228 12.22 5.28 -0.43
C ALA A 228 11.07 6.25 -0.73
N ALA A 229 10.67 7.08 0.25
CA ALA A 229 9.69 8.13 0.08
C ALA A 229 10.19 9.19 -0.91
N TYR A 230 11.46 9.61 -0.79
CA TYR A 230 12.07 10.60 -1.69
C TYR A 230 12.10 10.10 -3.14
N LEU A 231 12.54 8.85 -3.37
CA LEU A 231 12.54 8.22 -4.69
C LEU A 231 11.13 8.18 -5.30
N THR A 232 10.14 7.80 -4.49
CA THR A 232 8.74 7.71 -4.92
C THR A 232 8.19 9.08 -5.28
N HIS A 233 8.49 10.09 -4.47
CA HIS A 233 8.11 11.47 -4.73
C HIS A 233 8.73 11.98 -6.02
N LEU A 234 10.03 11.76 -6.22
CA LEU A 234 10.75 12.14 -7.44
C LEU A 234 10.12 11.51 -8.69
N GLU A 235 9.86 10.20 -8.68
CA GLU A 235 9.24 9.50 -9.82
C GLU A 235 7.83 10.01 -10.09
N ARG A 236 7.00 10.18 -9.06
CA ARG A 236 5.62 10.67 -9.23
C ARG A 236 5.61 12.10 -9.76
N MET A 237 6.38 13.00 -9.18
CA MET A 237 6.48 14.38 -9.64
C MET A 237 6.95 14.46 -11.09
N THR A 238 7.97 13.67 -11.45
CA THR A 238 8.51 13.64 -12.80
C THR A 238 7.47 13.11 -13.78
N LEU A 239 6.85 11.96 -13.49
CA LEU A 239 5.84 11.36 -14.36
C LEU A 239 4.64 12.30 -14.59
N LEU A 240 4.11 12.88 -13.52
CA LEU A 240 2.97 13.81 -13.60
C LEU A 240 3.34 15.09 -14.37
N SER A 241 4.53 15.65 -14.12
CA SER A 241 5.01 16.87 -14.81
C SER A 241 5.25 16.65 -16.31
N PHE A 242 5.77 15.48 -16.71
CA PHE A 242 5.97 15.18 -18.13
C PHE A 242 4.66 14.90 -18.86
N LEU A 243 3.81 14.04 -18.30
CA LEU A 243 2.55 13.64 -18.96
C LEU A 243 1.54 14.79 -19.09
N SER A 244 1.51 15.72 -18.12
CA SER A 244 0.60 16.87 -18.15
C SER A 244 0.94 17.93 -19.20
N LYS A 245 2.08 17.82 -19.90
CA LYS A 245 2.44 18.76 -20.98
C LYS A 245 1.55 18.60 -22.21
N ASP A 246 1.21 17.36 -22.54
CA ASP A 246 0.53 16.99 -23.79
C ASP A 246 -0.83 16.30 -23.57
N HIS A 247 -1.18 15.99 -22.32
CA HIS A 247 -2.39 15.26 -21.97
C HIS A 247 -3.13 15.89 -20.78
N GLN A 248 -4.45 15.79 -20.79
CA GLN A 248 -5.24 16.16 -19.62
C GLN A 248 -4.94 15.17 -18.48
N LEU A 249 -4.33 15.66 -17.41
CA LEU A 249 -3.97 14.85 -16.26
C LEU A 249 -4.68 15.33 -15.00
N LYS A 250 -5.48 14.45 -14.38
CA LYS A 250 -6.13 14.69 -13.09
C LYS A 250 -5.40 13.98 -11.95
N LEU A 251 -5.05 14.74 -10.91
CA LEU A 251 -4.42 14.26 -9.68
C LEU A 251 -5.41 14.34 -8.52
N TYR A 252 -5.69 13.18 -7.93
CA TYR A 252 -6.51 13.05 -6.74
C TYR A 252 -5.62 12.73 -5.53
N THR A 253 -5.29 13.76 -4.75
CA THR A 253 -4.49 13.67 -3.51
C THR A 253 -5.08 14.60 -2.44
N HIS A 254 -4.67 14.45 -1.18
CA HIS A 254 -5.21 15.27 -0.09
C HIS A 254 -4.74 16.71 -0.17
N GLU A 255 -3.43 16.91 -0.27
CA GLU A 255 -2.79 18.21 -0.19
C GLU A 255 -1.60 18.26 -1.15
N LEU A 256 -1.21 19.49 -1.50
CA LEU A 256 -0.02 19.81 -2.28
C LEU A 256 0.67 21.00 -1.63
N SER A 257 1.98 20.92 -1.42
CA SER A 257 2.80 22.07 -1.03
C SER A 257 2.89 23.11 -2.15
N ASP A 258 3.22 24.35 -1.82
CA ASP A 258 3.32 25.43 -2.80
C ASP A 258 4.32 25.10 -3.92
N ASN A 259 5.44 24.46 -3.56
CA ASN A 259 6.44 24.01 -4.52
C ASN A 259 5.90 22.88 -5.43
N GLU A 260 5.14 21.91 -4.89
CA GLU A 260 4.51 20.88 -5.72
C GLU A 260 3.52 21.48 -6.71
N ARG A 261 2.73 22.49 -6.29
CA ARG A 261 1.79 23.20 -7.17
C ARG A 261 2.48 23.93 -8.30
N GLU A 262 3.62 24.57 -8.03
CA GLU A 262 4.42 25.26 -9.04
C GLU A 262 4.98 24.25 -10.07
N LEU A 263 5.55 23.14 -9.60
CA LEU A 263 6.14 22.11 -10.47
C LEU A 263 5.10 21.32 -11.28
N LEU A 264 3.85 21.26 -10.80
CA LEU A 264 2.73 20.57 -11.43
C LEU A 264 1.67 21.55 -11.96
N ALA A 265 2.07 22.73 -12.45
CA ALA A 265 1.15 23.77 -12.89
C ALA A 265 0.15 23.35 -14.00
N ASN A 266 0.47 22.31 -14.79
CA ASN A 266 -0.40 21.77 -15.84
C ASN A 266 -1.28 20.60 -15.37
N VAL A 267 -1.17 20.18 -14.11
CA VAL A 267 -1.96 19.08 -13.53
C VAL A 267 -3.23 19.62 -12.90
N GLU A 268 -4.37 19.01 -13.23
CA GLU A 268 -5.66 19.32 -12.60
C GLU A 268 -5.73 18.65 -11.22
N PHE A 269 -5.64 19.44 -10.15
CA PHE A 269 -5.76 18.94 -8.78
C PHE A 269 -7.23 18.90 -8.33
N GLU A 270 -7.72 17.69 -8.05
CA GLU A 270 -9.14 17.40 -7.78
C GLU A 270 -9.45 17.12 -6.30
N GLY A 271 -8.44 17.17 -5.43
CA GLY A 271 -8.58 16.83 -4.01
C GLY A 271 -8.73 15.32 -3.76
N PRO A 272 -8.98 14.92 -2.50
CA PRO A 272 -9.18 13.52 -2.15
C PRO A 272 -10.55 13.02 -2.60
N VAL A 273 -10.62 11.72 -2.91
CA VAL A 273 -11.87 11.03 -3.30
C VAL A 273 -12.22 9.94 -2.29
N ASP A 274 -13.52 9.74 -2.06
CA ASP A 274 -14.02 8.63 -1.25
C ASP A 274 -13.69 7.27 -1.90
N TYR A 275 -13.09 6.36 -1.13
CA TYR A 275 -12.67 5.04 -1.60
C TYR A 275 -13.84 4.17 -2.07
N LEU A 276 -15.00 4.25 -1.42
CA LEU A 276 -16.13 3.36 -1.71
C LEU A 276 -16.96 3.84 -2.90
N LYS A 277 -17.04 5.16 -3.11
CA LYS A 277 -17.99 5.80 -4.05
C LYS A 277 -17.33 6.55 -5.20
N GLU A 278 -16.31 7.36 -4.93
CA GLU A 278 -15.77 8.30 -5.92
C GLU A 278 -14.54 7.72 -6.65
N MET A 279 -13.63 7.07 -5.92
CA MET A 279 -12.43 6.48 -6.50
C MET A 279 -12.73 5.50 -7.65
N PRO A 280 -13.73 4.58 -7.54
CA PRO A 280 -14.08 3.70 -8.66
C PRO A 280 -14.55 4.44 -9.92
N GLN A 281 -15.21 5.60 -9.75
CA GLN A 281 -15.66 6.41 -10.88
C GLN A 281 -14.48 7.03 -11.62
N VAL A 282 -13.45 7.49 -10.89
CA VAL A 282 -12.18 7.94 -11.49
C VAL A 282 -11.59 6.83 -12.36
N PHE A 283 -11.49 5.62 -11.81
CA PHE A 283 -10.86 4.50 -12.52
C PHE A 283 -11.62 4.08 -13.78
N LYS A 284 -12.95 4.12 -13.75
CA LYS A 284 -13.82 3.87 -14.91
C LYS A 284 -13.77 4.97 -15.96
N ALA A 285 -13.64 6.22 -15.54
CA ALA A 285 -13.73 7.39 -16.43
C ALA A 285 -12.39 7.79 -17.06
N SER A 286 -11.27 7.37 -16.48
CA SER A 286 -9.92 7.69 -16.98
C SER A 286 -9.54 6.78 -18.15
N LYS A 287 -8.89 7.34 -19.18
CA LYS A 287 -8.35 6.48 -20.25
C LYS A 287 -7.16 5.65 -19.76
N VAL A 288 -6.22 6.27 -19.05
CA VAL A 288 -5.06 5.62 -18.43
C VAL A 288 -5.02 5.92 -16.94
N ASN A 289 -5.01 4.88 -16.11
CA ASN A 289 -4.84 5.03 -14.66
C ASN A 289 -3.40 4.70 -14.26
N LEU A 290 -2.68 5.69 -13.74
CA LEU A 290 -1.31 5.52 -13.29
C LEU A 290 -1.26 4.79 -11.94
N CYS A 291 -0.34 3.84 -11.82
CA CYS A 291 -0.02 3.19 -10.55
C CYS A 291 1.52 3.10 -10.34
N PRO A 292 2.20 4.24 -10.15
CA PRO A 292 3.58 4.26 -9.65
C PRO A 292 3.60 3.76 -8.20
N VAL A 293 4.18 2.59 -7.96
CA VAL A 293 4.17 1.95 -6.64
C VAL A 293 5.16 2.64 -5.70
N LEU A 294 4.80 2.74 -4.41
CA LEU A 294 5.73 3.26 -3.39
C LEU A 294 6.97 2.36 -3.34
N LYS A 295 8.18 2.90 -3.46
CA LYS A 295 9.41 2.09 -3.47
C LYS A 295 9.61 1.26 -2.21
N ALA A 296 9.07 1.70 -1.08
CA ALA A 296 9.10 0.92 0.16
C ALA A 296 8.26 -0.37 0.07
N ASN A 297 7.27 -0.44 -0.83
CA ASN A 297 6.59 -1.69 -1.17
C ASN A 297 7.54 -2.52 -2.01
N ARG A 298 8.34 -3.36 -1.34
CA ARG A 298 9.38 -4.21 -1.96
C ARG A 298 8.80 -5.24 -2.95
N SER A 299 7.53 -5.58 -2.73
CA SER A 299 6.79 -6.60 -3.45
C SER A 299 5.29 -6.37 -3.19
N GLY A 300 4.45 -7.19 -3.79
CA GLY A 300 3.02 -7.26 -3.60
C GLY A 300 2.27 -6.55 -4.71
N ILE A 301 1.03 -6.97 -4.94
CA ILE A 301 0.13 -6.24 -5.83
C ILE A 301 -0.54 -5.14 -5.00
N PRO A 302 -0.29 -3.85 -5.29
CA PRO A 302 -0.91 -2.77 -4.54
C PRO A 302 -2.43 -2.81 -4.77
N LEU A 303 -3.20 -2.51 -3.71
CA LEU A 303 -4.67 -2.51 -3.79
C LEU A 303 -5.19 -1.66 -4.95
N ARG A 304 -4.56 -0.50 -5.21
CA ARG A 304 -4.89 0.37 -6.35
C ARG A 304 -4.86 -0.36 -7.70
N ALA A 305 -3.88 -1.24 -7.93
CA ALA A 305 -3.79 -1.98 -9.19
C ALA A 305 -4.99 -2.93 -9.34
N LEU A 306 -5.36 -3.62 -8.27
CA LEU A 306 -6.54 -4.49 -8.26
C LEU A 306 -7.83 -3.69 -8.42
N ASP A 307 -7.96 -2.53 -7.76
CA ASP A 307 -9.14 -1.67 -7.87
C ASP A 307 -9.31 -1.09 -9.28
N ILE A 308 -8.22 -0.61 -9.89
CA ILE A 308 -8.25 -0.10 -11.28
C ILE A 308 -8.75 -1.18 -12.21
N MET A 309 -8.13 -2.36 -12.19
CA MET A 309 -8.51 -3.48 -13.06
C MET A 309 -9.90 -4.00 -12.73
N GLY A 310 -10.26 -4.10 -11.45
CA GLY A 310 -11.59 -4.53 -11.00
C GLY A 310 -12.72 -3.59 -11.41
N CYS A 311 -12.42 -2.30 -11.58
CA CYS A 311 -13.34 -1.31 -12.15
C CYS A 311 -13.49 -1.41 -13.68
N GLY A 312 -12.70 -2.24 -14.36
CA GLY A 312 -12.58 -2.23 -15.82
C GLY A 312 -11.74 -1.06 -16.35
N GLY A 313 -10.96 -0.41 -15.48
CA GLY A 313 -10.03 0.65 -15.84
C GLY A 313 -8.73 0.10 -16.42
N PHE A 314 -8.15 0.83 -17.37
CA PHE A 314 -6.84 0.47 -17.92
C PHE A 314 -5.72 0.84 -16.93
N LEU A 315 -4.93 -0.16 -16.52
CA LEU A 315 -3.81 -0.02 -15.60
C LEU A 315 -2.49 0.20 -16.34
N LEU A 316 -1.79 1.28 -15.99
CA LEU A 316 -0.36 1.47 -16.28
C LEU A 316 0.41 1.56 -14.96
N SER A 317 1.20 0.54 -14.62
CA SER A 317 1.88 0.45 -13.32
C SER A 317 3.40 0.32 -13.48
N SER A 318 4.16 0.83 -12.52
CA SER A 318 5.58 0.47 -12.41
C SER A 318 5.70 -1.04 -12.19
N PHE A 319 6.68 -1.68 -12.82
CA PHE A 319 6.90 -3.12 -12.66
C PHE A 319 6.99 -3.54 -11.18
N GLN A 320 6.29 -4.63 -10.86
CA GLN A 320 6.32 -5.32 -9.58
C GLN A 320 6.33 -6.83 -9.83
N PRO A 321 7.19 -7.62 -9.14
CA PRO A 321 7.30 -9.05 -9.36
C PRO A 321 5.96 -9.79 -9.25
N GLU A 322 5.16 -9.53 -8.22
CA GLU A 322 3.85 -10.20 -8.09
C GLU A 322 2.79 -9.69 -9.06
N ILE A 323 2.91 -8.49 -9.65
CA ILE A 323 1.99 -8.15 -10.76
C ILE A 323 2.32 -9.04 -11.95
N TYR A 324 3.61 -9.17 -12.30
CA TYR A 324 4.08 -10.00 -13.41
C TYR A 324 3.80 -11.50 -13.20
N GLU A 325 3.79 -11.98 -11.95
CA GLU A 325 3.44 -13.37 -11.63
C GLU A 325 1.97 -13.69 -11.92
N TYR A 326 1.06 -12.75 -11.67
CA TYR A 326 -0.38 -12.97 -11.78
C TYR A 326 -0.99 -12.48 -13.09
N PHE A 327 -0.36 -11.50 -13.75
CA PHE A 327 -0.85 -10.82 -14.94
C PHE A 327 0.24 -10.77 -16.02
N SER A 328 -0.16 -10.94 -17.28
CA SER A 328 0.74 -10.86 -18.42
C SER A 328 0.79 -9.42 -18.93
N ASP A 329 2.00 -8.85 -18.97
CA ASP A 329 2.23 -7.51 -19.52
C ASP A 329 1.83 -7.45 -21.01
N GLY A 330 1.05 -6.44 -21.38
CA GLY A 330 0.52 -6.26 -22.73
C GLY A 330 -0.79 -7.02 -23.02
N GLU A 331 -1.26 -7.88 -22.11
CA GLU A 331 -2.52 -8.61 -22.27
C GLU A 331 -3.58 -8.20 -21.24
N GLU A 332 -3.24 -8.21 -19.95
CA GLU A 332 -4.20 -7.92 -18.86
C GLU A 332 -3.88 -6.60 -18.12
N CYS A 333 -2.63 -6.15 -18.17
CA CYS A 333 -2.21 -4.86 -17.65
C CYS A 333 -0.94 -4.39 -18.38
N ILE A 334 -0.56 -3.12 -18.20
CA ILE A 334 0.71 -2.61 -18.70
C ILE A 334 1.66 -2.30 -17.54
N LEU A 335 2.86 -2.86 -17.63
CA LEU A 335 3.97 -2.57 -16.73
C LEU A 335 4.97 -1.65 -17.42
N TYR A 336 5.65 -0.80 -16.66
CA TYR A 336 6.81 -0.04 -17.16
C TYR A 336 8.02 -0.21 -16.25
N GLU A 337 9.20 -0.09 -16.86
CA GLU A 337 10.50 -0.29 -16.20
C GLU A 337 11.39 0.96 -16.22
N SER A 338 10.87 2.08 -16.71
CA SER A 338 11.48 3.40 -16.57
C SER A 338 10.43 4.51 -16.73
N LEU A 339 10.78 5.75 -16.38
CA LEU A 339 9.88 6.89 -16.58
C LEU A 339 9.67 7.19 -18.07
N GLU A 340 10.70 7.02 -18.90
CA GLU A 340 10.63 7.16 -20.35
C GLU A 340 9.69 6.12 -20.96
N ASP A 341 9.77 4.86 -20.50
CA ASP A 341 8.87 3.79 -20.92
C ASP A 341 7.43 4.08 -20.47
N ALA A 342 7.23 4.59 -19.26
CA ALA A 342 5.90 4.99 -18.77
C ALA A 342 5.27 6.08 -19.66
N VAL A 343 6.05 7.09 -20.04
CA VAL A 343 5.59 8.17 -20.94
C VAL A 343 5.25 7.62 -22.32
N ALA A 344 6.17 6.86 -22.92
CA ALA A 344 5.97 6.27 -24.25
C ALA A 344 4.74 5.34 -24.30
N LYS A 345 4.55 4.49 -23.28
CA LYS A 345 3.38 3.62 -23.17
C LYS A 345 2.09 4.42 -22.96
N THR A 346 2.12 5.48 -22.15
CA THR A 346 0.95 6.36 -21.98
C THR A 346 0.52 6.95 -23.32
N GLU A 347 1.45 7.56 -24.07
CA GLU A 347 1.17 8.13 -25.39
C GLU A 347 0.64 7.09 -26.38
N PHE A 348 1.25 5.91 -26.39
CA PHE A 348 0.83 4.82 -27.27
C PHE A 348 -0.61 4.40 -26.98
N TYR A 349 -0.94 4.11 -25.72
CA TYR A 349 -2.27 3.60 -25.37
C TYR A 349 -3.37 4.67 -25.44
N LEU A 350 -3.03 5.95 -25.26
CA LEU A 350 -3.96 7.06 -25.53
C LEU A 350 -4.36 7.18 -27.00
N ARG A 351 -3.51 6.71 -27.94
CA ARG A 351 -3.78 6.69 -29.38
C ARG A 351 -4.44 5.39 -29.86
N ASN A 352 -4.55 4.36 -29.01
CA ASN A 352 -4.99 3.01 -29.37
C ASN A 352 -6.15 2.54 -28.47
N ASP A 353 -7.31 3.19 -28.59
CA ASP A 353 -8.47 2.96 -27.73
C ASP A 353 -8.98 1.51 -27.71
N ASP A 354 -9.04 0.84 -28.87
CA ASP A 354 -9.54 -0.55 -28.95
C ASP A 354 -8.64 -1.53 -28.22
N LEU A 355 -7.32 -1.40 -28.41
CA LEU A 355 -6.33 -2.22 -27.71
C LEU A 355 -6.37 -1.94 -26.21
N ARG A 356 -6.42 -0.66 -25.82
CA ARG A 356 -6.51 -0.23 -24.42
C ARG A 356 -7.74 -0.82 -23.72
N ARG A 357 -8.91 -0.74 -24.35
CA ARG A 357 -10.16 -1.33 -23.82
C ARG A 357 -10.12 -2.85 -23.75
N LYS A 358 -9.52 -3.50 -24.76
CA LYS A 358 -9.33 -4.96 -24.75
C LYS A 358 -8.49 -5.41 -23.55
N ILE A 359 -7.37 -4.72 -23.29
CA ILE A 359 -6.49 -5.04 -22.17
C ILE A 359 -7.19 -4.80 -20.83
N ALA A 360 -7.89 -3.67 -20.67
CA ALA A 360 -8.64 -3.37 -19.46
C ALA A 360 -9.72 -4.43 -19.16
N ALA A 361 -10.45 -4.89 -20.19
CA ALA A 361 -11.44 -5.96 -20.04
C ALA A 361 -10.81 -7.30 -19.65
N ALA A 362 -9.67 -7.66 -20.23
CA ALA A 362 -8.94 -8.88 -19.86
C ALA A 362 -8.41 -8.81 -18.42
N GLY A 363 -7.91 -7.65 -17.99
CA GLY A 363 -7.53 -7.38 -16.60
C GLY A 363 -8.70 -7.56 -15.63
N GLN A 364 -9.87 -7.00 -15.94
CA GLN A 364 -11.07 -7.16 -15.13
C GLN A 364 -11.51 -8.63 -15.02
N GLU A 365 -11.53 -9.36 -16.13
CA GLU A 365 -11.86 -10.80 -16.16
C GLU A 365 -10.89 -11.62 -15.29
N LYS A 366 -9.60 -11.27 -15.29
CA LYS A 366 -8.59 -11.90 -14.44
C LYS A 366 -8.84 -11.63 -12.95
N ILE A 367 -9.19 -10.39 -12.59
CA ILE A 367 -9.58 -10.04 -11.20
C ILE A 367 -10.81 -10.84 -10.77
N GLU A 368 -11.82 -10.95 -11.64
CA GLU A 368 -13.06 -11.69 -11.35
C GLU A 368 -12.81 -13.17 -11.08
N LYS A 369 -11.83 -13.77 -11.73
CA LYS A 369 -11.52 -15.18 -11.54
C LYS A 369 -10.61 -15.43 -10.34
N ASN A 370 -9.61 -14.57 -10.11
CA ASN A 370 -8.47 -14.92 -9.26
C ASN A 370 -8.33 -14.07 -7.98
N PHE A 371 -9.02 -12.93 -7.87
CA PHE A 371 -8.87 -11.96 -6.77
C PHE A 371 -10.18 -11.70 -6.02
N ARG A 372 -10.98 -12.75 -5.87
CA ARG A 372 -12.30 -12.68 -5.23
C ARG A 372 -12.19 -12.76 -3.72
N TYR A 373 -13.02 -11.99 -3.03
CA TYR A 373 -13.12 -12.08 -1.58
C TYR A 373 -13.61 -13.45 -1.10
N GLU A 374 -14.49 -14.15 -1.84
CA GLU A 374 -14.94 -15.47 -1.38
C GLU A 374 -13.78 -16.46 -1.21
N ASP A 375 -12.82 -16.44 -2.14
CA ASP A 375 -11.66 -17.32 -2.10
C ASP A 375 -10.73 -16.91 -0.94
N ARG A 376 -10.48 -15.60 -0.77
CA ARG A 376 -9.67 -15.09 0.35
C ARG A 376 -10.29 -15.36 1.72
N ILE A 377 -11.60 -15.23 1.86
CA ILE A 377 -12.30 -15.56 3.11
C ILE A 377 -12.15 -17.04 3.44
N ALA A 378 -12.27 -17.93 2.44
CA ALA A 378 -12.07 -19.36 2.64
C ALA A 378 -10.63 -19.66 3.12
N GLU A 379 -9.63 -19.02 2.53
CA GLU A 379 -8.23 -19.18 2.94
C GLU A 379 -7.96 -18.62 4.34
N LEU A 380 -8.44 -17.40 4.65
CA LEU A 380 -8.28 -16.75 5.95
C LEU A 380 -8.84 -17.61 7.09
N LEU A 381 -10.01 -18.21 6.88
CA LEU A 381 -10.74 -18.98 7.89
C LEU A 381 -10.35 -20.45 7.96
N SER A 382 -9.57 -20.96 6.99
CA SER A 382 -9.13 -22.36 6.94
C SER A 382 -8.38 -22.85 8.17
#